data_AF-A0A949ST32-F1
#
_entry.id   AF-A0A949ST32-F1
#
_cell.length_a   1.000
_cell.length_b   1.000
_cell.length_c   1.000
_cell.angle_alpha   90.00
_cell.angle_beta   90.00
_cell.angle_gamma   90.00
#
_symmetry.space_group_name_H-M   'P 1'
#
loop_
_entity.id
_entity.type
_entity.pdbx_description
1 polymer ?
#
loop_
_entity_poly.entity_id
_entity_poly.type
_entity_poly.pdbx_seq_one_letter_code
_entity_poly.pdbx_strand_id
1 'polypeptide(L)'
;MDERFPLQYQIACIVLTALFVWCFSVSREPRQWRRLFQSVFARNEPVSVNKNKVIDEKLKSYGISVAMIFLVADVACFVAGVTYRDRMEAKEKSAEDWSRINEVNKIQGAAPARSGGGY
;
A
#
# COMPACT_ATOMS: atom_id res chain seq x y z
N MET A 1 9.11 -18.14 -17.42
CA MET A 1 9.19 -17.53 -16.08
C MET A 1 7.88 -16.79 -15.88
N ASP A 2 7.02 -17.26 -14.97
CA ASP A 2 5.65 -16.76 -14.81
C ASP A 2 5.56 -15.22 -14.69
N GLU A 3 5.07 -14.57 -15.74
CA GLU A 3 4.80 -13.12 -15.86
C GLU A 3 3.61 -12.64 -15.01
N ARG A 4 3.37 -13.26 -13.84
CA ARG A 4 2.21 -12.90 -13.02
C ARG A 4 2.59 -11.76 -12.09
N PHE A 5 1.92 -10.62 -12.27
CA PHE A 5 1.90 -9.53 -11.30
C PHE A 5 1.69 -10.12 -9.89
N PRO A 6 2.46 -9.70 -8.87
CA PRO A 6 2.39 -10.32 -7.56
C PRO A 6 0.97 -10.25 -7.00
N LEU A 7 0.34 -11.42 -6.84
CA LEU A 7 -1.07 -11.60 -6.47
C LEU A 7 -1.47 -10.78 -5.23
N GLN A 8 -0.53 -10.63 -4.29
CA GLN A 8 -0.71 -9.87 -3.06
C GLN A 8 -1.03 -8.39 -3.32
N TYR A 9 -0.40 -7.76 -4.32
CA TYR A 9 -0.66 -6.36 -4.66
C TYR A 9 -2.03 -6.19 -5.30
N GLN A 10 -2.46 -7.13 -6.15
CA GLN A 10 -3.79 -7.11 -6.76
C GLN A 10 -4.88 -7.26 -5.69
N ILE A 11 -4.71 -8.20 -4.76
CA ILE A 11 -5.64 -8.39 -3.63
C ILE A 11 -5.67 -7.14 -2.76
N ALA A 12 -4.52 -6.56 -2.44
CA ALA A 12 -4.44 -5.34 -1.63
C ALA A 12 -5.16 -4.15 -2.30
N CYS A 13 -4.94 -3.91 -3.60
CA CYS A 13 -5.66 -2.88 -4.35
C CYS A 13 -7.16 -3.13 -4.36
N ILE A 14 -7.62 -4.35 -4.70
CA ILE A 14 -9.06 -4.66 -4.71
C ILE A 14 -9.70 -4.42 -3.34
N VAL A 15 -9.03 -4.83 -2.26
CA VAL A 15 -9.52 -4.61 -0.88
C VAL A 15 -9.54 -3.12 -0.55
N LEU A 16 -8.49 -2.37 -0.87
CA LEU A 16 -8.42 -0.93 -0.61
C LEU A 16 -9.47 -0.15 -1.41
N THR A 17 -9.68 -0.48 -2.68
CA THR A 17 -10.74 0.10 -3.51
C THR A 17 -12.11 -0.25 -2.93
N ALA A 18 -12.34 -1.49 -2.50
CA ALA A 18 -13.61 -1.88 -1.88
C ALA A 18 -13.88 -1.13 -0.58
N LEU A 19 -12.85 -0.96 0.27
CA LEU A 19 -12.93 -0.17 1.49
C LEU A 19 -13.17 1.31 1.21
N PHE A 20 -12.53 1.86 0.18
CA PHE A 20 -12.79 3.22 -0.29
C PHE A 20 -14.26 3.38 -0.69
N VAL A 21 -14.78 2.50 -1.57
CA VAL A 21 -16.18 2.56 -2.03
C VAL A 21 -17.14 2.40 -0.86
N TRP A 22 -16.84 1.50 0.08
CA TRP A 22 -17.64 1.30 1.28
C TRP A 22 -17.68 2.56 2.16
N CYS A 23 -16.52 3.10 2.53
CA CYS A 23 -16.43 4.31 3.34
C CYS A 23 -17.06 5.52 2.62
N PHE A 24 -16.88 5.64 1.31
CA PHE A 24 -17.47 6.70 0.50
C PHE A 24 -19.00 6.58 0.44
N SER A 25 -19.52 5.36 0.29
CA SER A 25 -20.97 5.07 0.32
C SER A 25 -21.59 5.47 1.67
N VAL A 26 -20.97 5.07 2.78
CA VAL A 26 -21.39 5.45 4.14
C VAL A 26 -21.42 6.97 4.31
N SER A 27 -20.42 7.66 3.76
CA SER A 27 -20.28 9.12 3.87
C SER A 27 -21.27 9.90 3.02
N ARG A 28 -21.69 9.36 1.88
CA ARG A 28 -22.60 10.02 0.95
C ARG A 28 -24.03 10.05 1.51
N GLU A 29 -24.44 8.96 2.17
CA GLU A 29 -25.80 8.80 2.70
C GLU A 29 -25.83 8.44 4.19
N PRO A 30 -25.32 9.32 5.08
CA PRO A 30 -25.17 9.02 6.50
C PRO A 30 -26.52 8.72 7.18
N ARG A 31 -27.59 9.36 6.71
CA ARG A 31 -28.95 9.18 7.27
C ARG A 31 -29.51 7.78 7.03
N GLN A 32 -29.28 7.18 5.86
CA GLN A 32 -29.75 5.83 5.56
C GLN A 32 -28.95 4.81 6.37
N TRP A 33 -27.64 4.98 6.42
CA TRP A 33 -26.74 4.14 7.21
C TRP A 33 -27.03 4.21 8.71
N ARG A 34 -27.32 5.40 9.25
CA ARG A 34 -27.75 5.54 10.64
C ARG A 34 -29.06 4.79 10.91
N ARG A 35 -30.04 4.86 10.01
CA ARG A 35 -31.31 4.14 10.16
C ARG A 35 -31.11 2.62 10.16
N LEU A 36 -30.26 2.11 9.26
CA LEU A 36 -29.84 0.71 9.23
C LEU A 36 -29.12 0.30 10.52
N PHE A 37 -28.21 1.14 11.01
CA PHE A 37 -27.50 0.86 12.26
C PHE A 37 -28.45 0.85 13.46
N GLN A 38 -29.37 1.82 13.53
CA GLN A 38 -30.36 1.91 14.59
C GLN A 38 -31.36 0.75 14.57
N SER A 39 -31.75 0.27 13.38
CA SER A 39 -32.67 -0.87 13.27
C SER A 39 -32.02 -2.20 13.66
N VAL A 40 -30.71 -2.36 13.42
CA VAL A 40 -29.97 -3.60 13.74
C VAL A 40 -29.47 -3.61 15.18
N PHE A 41 -28.98 -2.47 15.70
CA PHE A 41 -28.23 -2.44 16.96
C PHE A 41 -28.90 -1.64 18.09
N ALA A 42 -29.78 -0.68 17.79
CA ALA A 42 -30.30 0.27 18.78
C ALA A 42 -31.84 0.32 18.83
N ARG A 43 -32.48 -0.86 18.77
CA ARG A 43 -33.94 -0.99 18.66
C ARG A 43 -34.72 -0.44 19.88
N ASN A 44 -34.07 -0.31 21.04
CA ASN A 44 -34.68 0.11 22.31
C ASN A 44 -34.19 1.47 22.84
N GLU A 45 -33.39 2.21 22.08
CA GLU A 45 -32.80 3.47 22.57
C GLU A 45 -33.71 4.67 22.23
N PRO A 46 -33.94 5.63 23.16
CA PRO A 46 -34.80 6.76 22.91
C PRO A 46 -34.25 7.65 21.78
N VAL A 47 -35.06 7.81 20.73
CA VAL A 47 -34.72 8.58 19.53
C VAL A 47 -34.59 10.07 19.90
N SER A 48 -33.37 10.56 20.02
CA SER A 48 -33.09 11.98 20.22
C SER A 48 -32.70 12.64 18.89
N VAL A 49 -33.51 13.60 18.44
CA VAL A 49 -33.28 14.34 17.18
C VAL A 49 -31.94 15.07 17.19
N ASN A 50 -31.55 15.65 18.33
CA ASN A 50 -30.29 16.38 18.46
C ASN A 50 -29.07 15.45 18.41
N LYS A 51 -29.13 14.29 19.08
CA LYS A 51 -28.05 13.27 19.00
C LYS A 51 -27.92 12.70 17.59
N ASN A 52 -29.04 12.43 16.92
CA ASN A 52 -29.05 11.92 15.55
C ASN A 52 -28.39 12.90 14.56
N LYS A 53 -28.63 14.21 14.72
CA LYS A 53 -28.02 15.23 13.87
C LYS A 53 -26.49 15.28 14.05
N VAL A 54 -26.02 15.24 15.31
CA VAL A 54 -24.58 15.23 15.62
C VAL A 54 -23.90 13.98 15.05
N ILE A 55 -24.57 12.82 15.12
CA ILE A 55 -24.05 11.57 14.54
C ILE A 55 -23.96 11.69 13.01
N ASP A 56 -25.01 12.18 12.35
CA ASP A 56 -25.03 12.34 10.89
C ASP A 56 -23.92 13.29 10.39
N GLU A 57 -23.66 14.39 11.11
CA GLU A 57 -22.59 15.35 10.79
C GLU A 57 -21.19 14.76 11.02
N LYS A 58 -20.98 14.08 12.16
CA LYS A 58 -19.71 13.43 12.46
C LYS A 58 -19.41 12.29 11.49
N LEU A 59 -20.40 11.45 11.19
CA LEU A 59 -20.25 10.31 10.28
C LEU A 59 -19.83 10.79 8.89
N LYS A 60 -20.41 11.90 8.41
CA LYS A 60 -20.02 12.51 7.14
C LYS A 60 -18.59 13.05 7.16
N SER A 61 -18.23 13.80 8.20
CA SER A 61 -16.89 14.41 8.31
C SER A 61 -15.77 13.36 8.43
N TYR A 62 -15.94 12.40 9.34
CA TYR A 62 -14.97 11.31 9.51
C TYR A 62 -14.95 10.37 8.32
N GLY A 63 -16.12 10.02 7.78
CA GLY A 63 -16.22 9.09 6.67
C GLY A 63 -15.51 9.58 5.40
N ILE A 64 -15.64 10.87 5.06
CA ILE A 64 -14.93 11.46 3.91
C ILE A 64 -13.42 11.44 4.15
N SER A 65 -12.99 11.77 5.37
CA SER A 65 -11.57 11.78 5.75
C SER A 65 -10.95 10.39 5.64
N VAL A 66 -11.65 9.37 6.15
CA VAL A 66 -11.23 7.96 6.08
C VAL A 66 -11.23 7.44 4.64
N ALA A 67 -12.25 7.78 3.84
CA ALA A 67 -12.29 7.43 2.42
C ALA A 67 -11.08 8.02 1.67
N MET A 68 -10.73 9.28 1.93
CA MET A 68 -9.54 9.89 1.32
C MET A 68 -8.24 9.18 1.67
N ILE A 69 -8.09 8.71 2.91
CA ILE A 69 -6.92 7.91 3.32
C ILE A 69 -6.84 6.61 2.52
N PHE A 70 -7.96 5.89 2.38
CA PHE A 70 -7.99 4.66 1.58
C PHE A 70 -7.68 4.93 0.11
N LEU A 71 -8.20 6.01 -0.46
CA LEU A 71 -7.91 6.40 -1.85
C LEU A 71 -6.41 6.68 -2.06
N VAL A 72 -5.80 7.45 -1.17
CA VAL A 72 -4.36 7.76 -1.25
C VAL A 72 -3.53 6.48 -1.11
N ALA A 73 -3.89 5.60 -0.17
CA ALA A 73 -3.22 4.33 0.02
C ALA A 73 -3.35 3.40 -1.20
N ASP A 74 -4.53 3.39 -1.84
CA ASP A 74 -4.80 2.59 -3.04
C ASP A 74 -3.96 3.07 -4.22
N VAL A 75 -3.95 4.39 -4.49
CA VAL A 75 -3.12 4.98 -5.54
C VAL A 75 -1.63 4.74 -5.26
N ALA A 76 -1.19 4.89 -4.01
CA ALA A 76 0.19 4.61 -3.63
C ALA A 76 0.58 3.14 -3.85
N CYS A 77 -0.31 2.19 -3.49
CA CYS A 77 -0.10 0.77 -3.74
C CYS A 77 -0.09 0.45 -5.24
N PHE A 78 -0.98 1.07 -6.01
CA PHE A 78 -1.05 0.90 -7.45
C PHE A 78 0.24 1.36 -8.12
N VAL A 79 0.70 2.57 -7.81
CA VAL A 79 1.97 3.10 -8.31
C VAL A 79 3.14 2.21 -7.88
N ALA A 80 3.20 1.83 -6.60
CA ALA A 80 4.24 0.95 -6.10
C ALA A 80 4.25 -0.43 -6.79
N GLY A 81 3.07 -0.96 -7.14
CA GLY A 81 2.91 -2.20 -7.89
C GLY A 81 3.38 -2.07 -9.34
N VAL A 82 3.02 -0.98 -10.04
CA VAL A 82 3.48 -0.71 -11.42
C VAL A 82 4.99 -0.53 -11.47
N THR A 83 5.58 0.23 -10.54
CA THR A 83 7.03 0.46 -10.47
C THR A 83 7.79 -0.70 -9.79
N TYR A 84 7.10 -1.77 -9.38
CA TYR A 84 7.74 -2.89 -8.69
C TYR A 84 8.80 -3.57 -9.58
N ARG A 85 8.50 -3.74 -10.87
CA ARG A 85 9.42 -4.33 -11.84
C ARG A 85 10.68 -3.49 -12.01
N ASP A 86 10.51 -2.20 -12.28
CA ASP A 86 11.64 -1.27 -12.45
C ASP A 86 12.53 -1.21 -11.21
N ARG A 87 11.92 -1.32 -10.01
CA ARG A 87 12.65 -1.36 -8.74
C ARG A 87 13.39 -2.68 -8.51
N MET A 88 12.82 -3.81 -8.93
CA MET A 88 13.48 -5.12 -8.81
C MET A 88 14.62 -5.24 -9.82
N GLU A 89 14.42 -4.82 -11.07
CA GLU A 89 15.48 -4.78 -12.09
C GLU A 89 16.61 -3.81 -11.69
N ALA A 90 16.29 -2.66 -11.09
CA ALA A 90 17.29 -1.74 -10.56
C ALA A 90 18.07 -2.34 -9.37
N LYS A 91 17.41 -3.11 -8.49
CA LYS A 91 18.06 -3.81 -7.38
C LYS A 91 18.97 -4.95 -7.87
N GLU A 92 18.53 -5.73 -8.85
CA GLU A 92 19.33 -6.81 -9.43
C GLU A 92 20.59 -6.27 -10.10
N LYS A 93 20.48 -5.23 -10.93
CA LYS A 93 21.64 -4.56 -11.53
C LYS A 93 22.62 -4.02 -10.49
N SER A 94 22.10 -3.42 -9.42
CA SER A 94 22.93 -2.91 -8.33
C SER A 94 23.67 -4.02 -7.57
N ALA A 95 23.09 -5.22 -7.47
CA ALA A 95 23.72 -6.37 -6.83
C ALA A 95 24.76 -7.04 -7.74
N GLU A 96 24.49 -7.16 -9.04
CA GLU A 96 25.47 -7.65 -10.02
C GLU A 96 26.68 -6.71 -10.13
N ASP A 97 26.47 -5.39 -10.13
CA ASP A 97 27.56 -4.41 -10.13
C ASP A 97 28.41 -4.53 -8.86
N TRP A 98 27.78 -4.73 -7.70
CA TRP A 98 28.50 -4.99 -6.44
C TRP A 98 29.32 -6.28 -6.50
N SER A 99 28.77 -7.34 -7.11
CA SER A 99 29.47 -8.61 -7.28
C SER A 99 30.67 -8.47 -8.21
N ARG A 100 30.52 -7.75 -9.34
CA ARG A 100 31.63 -7.45 -10.27
C ARG A 100 32.74 -6.66 -9.62
N ILE A 101 32.42 -5.62 -8.85
CA ILE A 101 33.43 -4.82 -8.13
C ILE A 101 34.20 -5.71 -7.15
N ASN A 102 33.51 -6.62 -6.46
CA ASN A 102 34.14 -7.52 -5.50
C ASN A 102 35.04 -8.58 -6.19
N GLU A 103 34.65 -9.09 -7.36
CA GLU A 103 35.49 -9.97 -8.18
C GLU A 103 36.74 -9.27 -8.69
N VAL A 104 36.63 -8.03 -9.19
CA VAL A 104 37.77 -7.23 -9.64
C VAL A 104 38.76 -6.99 -8.51
N ASN A 105 38.27 -6.63 -7.32
CA ASN A 105 39.11 -6.45 -6.13
C ASN A 105 39.81 -7.75 -5.70
N LYS A 106 39.12 -8.90 -5.82
CA LYS A 106 39.70 -10.21 -5.50
C LYS A 106 40.81 -10.60 -6.49
N ILE A 107 40.66 -10.30 -7.79
CA ILE A 107 41.68 -10.57 -8.80
C ILE A 107 42.90 -9.66 -8.62
N GLN A 108 42.69 -8.37 -8.31
CA GLN A 108 43.78 -7.45 -8.00
C GLN A 108 44.53 -7.85 -6.71
N GLY A 109 43.81 -8.30 -5.68
CA GLY A 109 44.41 -8.79 -4.44
C GLY A 109 45.07 -10.17 -4.54
N ALA A 110 44.64 -11.01 -5.49
CA ALA A 110 45.18 -12.35 -5.73
C ALA A 110 46.27 -12.39 -6.82
N ALA A 111 46.62 -11.26 -7.45
CA ALA A 111 47.77 -11.17 -8.32
C ALA A 111 49.03 -11.47 -7.48
N PRO A 112 49.69 -12.62 -7.67
CA PRO A 112 50.84 -12.96 -6.86
C PRO A 112 51.99 -12.06 -7.29
N ALA A 113 52.70 -11.53 -6.30
CA ALA A 113 54.09 -11.11 -6.45
C ALA A 113 54.89 -12.31 -6.99
N ARG A 114 54.94 -12.47 -8.32
CA ARG A 114 55.91 -13.35 -8.97
C ARG A 114 57.15 -12.53 -9.25
N SER A 115 58.16 -12.88 -8.47
CA SER A 115 59.53 -12.39 -8.42
C SER A 115 60.21 -12.26 -9.79
N GLY A 116 61.08 -11.25 -9.88
CA GLY A 116 62.20 -11.21 -10.81
C GLY A 116 63.40 -10.55 -10.15
N GLY A 117 63.98 -11.21 -9.14
CA GLY A 117 65.37 -10.97 -8.79
C GLY A 117 66.25 -11.58 -9.90
N GLY A 118 67.19 -10.80 -10.41
CA GLY A 118 68.17 -11.22 -11.40
C GLY A 118 69.34 -10.24 -11.36
N TYR A 119 70.52 -10.81 -11.10
CA TYR A 119 71.84 -10.21 -10.88
C TYR A 119 72.23 -9.08 -11.83
#